data_AF-A0A957A8Z5-F1
#
_entry.id   AF-A0A957A8Z5-F1
#
_cell.length_a   1.000
_cell.length_b   1.000
_cell.length_c   1.000
_cell.angle_alpha   90.00
_cell.angle_beta   90.00
_cell.angle_gamma   90.00
#
_symmetry.space_group_name_H-M   'P 1'
#
loop_
_entity.id
_entity.type
_entity.pdbx_description
1 polymer ?
#
loop_
_entity_poly.entity_id
_entity_poly.type
_entity_poly.pdbx_seq_one_letter_code
_entity_poly.pdbx_strand_id
1 'polypeptide(L)'
;MAGSTTRGSRVQYNCSFCGKNQDQVKRLIAGPGAVYICDECVELCQEIINEEAQSGGKAGAKPAGKTRLRTPQEIVAQLDEYIVGQDRTKRTLAVAVYNHFKRVDAPVQADLELDKSNILLIGSTGTGKTEFARSLA
;
A
#
# COMPACT_ATOMS: atom_id res chain seq x y z
N MET A 1 36.80 37.22 -46.38
CA MET A 1 36.95 35.87 -45.81
C MET A 1 36.39 35.93 -44.39
N ALA A 2 35.07 35.86 -44.19
CA ALA A 2 34.23 34.67 -44.14
C ALA A 2 34.69 33.67 -43.05
N GLY A 3 33.96 33.67 -41.92
CA GLY A 3 34.15 32.76 -40.80
C GLY A 3 33.06 32.92 -39.73
N SER A 4 31.80 33.05 -40.14
CA SER A 4 30.64 33.04 -39.25
C SER A 4 30.46 31.65 -38.65
N THR A 5 30.80 31.46 -37.38
CA THR A 5 30.45 30.25 -36.62
C THR A 5 29.15 30.53 -35.86
N THR A 6 28.02 30.37 -36.55
CA THR A 6 26.70 30.46 -35.94
C THR A 6 26.46 29.23 -35.05
N ARG A 7 26.43 29.51 -33.74
CA ARG A 7 26.24 28.56 -32.63
C ARG A 7 24.94 27.77 -32.82
N GLY A 8 25.03 26.45 -32.85
CA GLY A 8 23.87 25.57 -32.73
C GLY A 8 23.14 25.89 -31.43
N SER A 9 21.88 26.28 -31.54
CA SER A 9 20.99 26.54 -30.39
C SER A 9 20.83 25.25 -29.60
N ARG A 10 21.60 25.08 -28.51
CA ARG A 10 21.38 24.01 -27.55
C ARG A 10 20.04 24.27 -26.89
N VAL A 11 19.05 23.45 -27.20
CA VAL A 11 17.74 23.48 -26.53
C VAL A 11 18.01 23.18 -25.05
N GLN A 12 17.84 24.19 -24.20
CA GLN A 12 17.98 24.02 -22.76
C GLN A 12 16.68 23.45 -22.23
N TYR A 13 16.76 22.28 -21.61
CA TYR A 13 15.63 21.65 -20.94
C TYR A 13 15.64 22.06 -19.47
N ASN A 14 14.49 22.54 -19.01
CA ASN A 14 14.30 23.05 -17.66
C ASN A 14 13.20 22.26 -16.97
N CYS A 15 13.40 21.96 -15.68
CA CYS A 15 12.37 21.36 -14.85
C CYS A 15 11.16 22.31 -14.72
N SER A 16 9.96 21.81 -15.02
CA SER A 16 8.72 22.58 -14.95
C SER A 16 8.27 22.92 -13.52
N PHE A 17 8.88 22.30 -12.49
CA PHE A 17 8.55 22.51 -11.09
C PHE A 17 9.49 23.51 -10.40
N CYS A 18 10.81 23.38 -10.59
CA CYS A 18 11.81 24.22 -9.93
C CYS A 18 12.59 25.16 -10.86
N GLY A 19 12.42 25.06 -12.18
CA GLY A 19 13.07 25.92 -13.18
C GLY A 19 14.55 25.62 -13.46
N LYS A 20 15.18 24.71 -12.70
CA LYS A 20 16.58 24.30 -12.90
C LYS A 20 16.80 23.70 -14.29
N ASN A 21 17.94 23.99 -14.89
CA ASN A 21 18.34 23.41 -16.18
C ASN A 21 18.93 22.00 -15.98
N GLN A 22 19.07 21.26 -17.09
CA GLN A 22 19.60 19.89 -17.09
C GLN A 22 20.98 19.75 -16.43
N ASP A 23 21.83 20.79 -16.48
CA ASP A 23 23.19 20.76 -15.91
C ASP A 23 23.21 20.92 -14.38
N GLN A 24 22.14 21.47 -13.80
CA GLN A 24 22.02 21.73 -12.35
C GLN A 24 21.44 20.54 -11.56
N VAL A 25 21.00 19.48 -12.24
CA VAL A 25 20.32 18.33 -11.63
C VAL A 25 20.98 17.04 -12.10
N LYS A 26 20.96 15.98 -11.29
CA LYS A 26 21.61 14.71 -11.69
C LYS A 26 20.80 14.01 -12.77
N ARG A 27 19.46 14.13 -12.71
CA ARG A 27 18.55 13.52 -13.69
C ARG A 27 17.39 14.44 -14.00
N LEU A 28 17.03 14.51 -15.28
CA LEU A 28 15.84 15.20 -15.78
C LEU A 28 15.00 14.20 -16.60
N ILE A 29 13.74 14.02 -16.20
CA ILE A 29 12.81 13.04 -16.76
C ILE A 29 11.82 13.79 -17.67
N ALA A 30 11.65 13.31 -18.89
CA ALA A 30 10.69 13.87 -19.85
C ALA A 30 9.33 13.18 -19.73
N GLY A 31 8.27 13.98 -19.67
CA GLY A 31 6.88 13.53 -19.69
C GLY A 31 6.16 13.88 -21.01
N PRO A 32 4.92 13.39 -21.18
CA PRO A 32 4.06 13.80 -22.30
C PRO A 32 3.85 15.32 -22.32
N GLY A 33 3.73 15.91 -23.51
CA GLY A 33 3.39 17.34 -23.64
C GLY A 33 4.54 18.31 -23.34
N ALA A 34 5.80 17.89 -23.53
CA ALA A 34 6.99 18.71 -23.30
C ALA A 34 7.17 19.21 -21.84
N VAL A 35 6.69 18.42 -20.87
CA VAL A 35 6.90 18.65 -19.44
C VAL A 35 8.15 17.90 -18.97
N TYR A 36 8.93 18.51 -18.09
CA TYR A 36 10.13 17.89 -17.52
C TYR A 36 10.12 17.98 -16.01
N ILE A 37 10.59 16.94 -15.32
CA ILE A 37 10.73 16.91 -13.86
C ILE A 37 12.11 16.39 -13.46
N CYS A 38 12.78 17.03 -12.50
CA CYS A 38 14.09 16.57 -12.02
C CYS A 38 13.97 15.61 -10.84
N ASP A 39 15.06 14.90 -10.53
CA ASP A 39 15.15 13.97 -9.40
C ASP A 39 14.84 14.61 -8.05
N GLU A 40 15.35 15.82 -7.79
CA GLU A 40 15.06 16.55 -6.54
C GLU A 40 13.56 16.86 -6.37
N CYS A 41 12.88 17.25 -7.45
CA CYS A 41 11.44 17.51 -7.41
C CYS A 41 10.63 16.23 -7.20
N VAL A 42 11.08 15.10 -7.77
CA VAL A 42 10.44 13.79 -7.52
C VAL A 42 10.58 13.41 -6.04
N GLU A 43 11.76 13.59 -5.45
CA GLU A 43 12.00 13.31 -4.02
C GLU A 43 11.12 14.20 -3.13
N LEU A 44 11.08 15.51 -3.38
CA LEU A 44 10.23 16.42 -2.62
C LEU A 44 8.74 16.10 -2.77
N CYS A 45 8.27 15.80 -3.98
CA CYS A 45 6.89 15.36 -4.19
C CYS A 45 6.59 14.04 -3.45
N GLN A 46 7.54 13.11 -3.43
CA GLN A 46 7.39 11.84 -2.70
C GLN A 46 7.29 12.06 -1.19
N GLU A 47 8.06 13.00 -0.63
CA GLU A 47 7.99 13.38 0.80
C GLU A 47 6.62 13.96 1.15
N ILE A 48 6.14 14.94 0.39
CA ILE A 48 4.82 15.57 0.58
C ILE A 48 3.69 14.52 0.54
N ILE A 49 3.71 13.63 -0.46
CA ILE A 49 2.71 12.55 -0.60
C ILE A 49 2.76 11.58 0.60
N ASN A 50 3.95 11.27 1.09
CA ASN A 50 4.14 10.37 2.22
C ASN A 50 3.70 11.01 3.55
N GLU A 51 3.91 12.31 3.73
CA GLU A 51 3.47 13.06 4.90
C GLU A 51 1.94 13.16 4.98
N GLU A 52 1.26 13.42 3.85
CA GLU A 52 -0.20 13.39 3.77
C GLU A 52 -0.76 11.98 4.10
N ALA A 53 -0.10 10.93 3.65
CA ALA A 53 -0.48 9.54 3.96
C ALA A 53 -0.31 9.16 5.44
N GLN A 54 0.52 9.89 6.21
CA GLN A 54 0.79 9.64 7.63
C GLN A 54 -0.02 10.55 8.56
N SER A 55 -0.36 11.76 8.13
CA SER A 55 -1.07 12.77 8.94
C SER A 55 -2.60 12.76 8.74
N GLY A 56 -3.10 12.22 7.62
CA GLY A 56 -4.52 11.92 7.40
C GLY A 56 -4.88 10.50 7.83
N GLY A 57 -5.63 10.34 8.92
CA GLY A 57 -6.03 9.04 9.45
C GLY A 57 -6.59 8.07 8.40
N LYS A 58 -6.05 6.85 8.37
CA LYS A 58 -6.67 5.64 7.81
C LYS A 58 -7.45 5.83 6.49
N ALA A 59 -6.85 6.39 5.44
CA ALA A 59 -7.40 6.28 4.09
C ALA A 59 -6.35 6.50 2.98
N GLY A 60 -5.73 5.40 2.53
CA GLY A 60 -5.41 5.12 1.12
C GLY A 60 -4.56 6.10 0.30
N ALA A 61 -3.30 5.74 0.08
CA ALA A 61 -2.65 5.80 -1.24
C ALA A 61 -1.39 4.92 -1.27
N LYS A 62 -1.57 3.59 -1.33
CA LYS A 62 -0.54 2.67 -1.84
C LYS A 62 -0.89 2.36 -3.30
N PRO A 63 0.11 2.13 -4.18
CA PRO A 63 -0.12 1.95 -5.61
C PRO A 63 -1.10 0.81 -5.83
N ALA A 64 -1.90 0.90 -6.90
CA ALA A 64 -2.84 -0.12 -7.32
C ALA A 64 -2.22 -1.52 -7.24
N GLY A 65 -2.63 -2.31 -6.25
CA GLY A 65 -2.09 -3.66 -6.03
C GLY A 65 -2.16 -4.12 -4.58
N LYS A 66 -3.29 -4.76 -4.23
CA LYS A 66 -3.56 -5.55 -3.01
C LYS A 66 -3.81 -4.75 -1.74
N THR A 67 -5.07 -4.80 -1.28
CA THR A 67 -5.44 -4.63 0.13
C THR A 67 -4.45 -5.45 0.97
N ARG A 68 -3.72 -4.81 1.89
CA ARG A 68 -2.81 -5.53 2.79
C ARG A 68 -3.65 -6.40 3.72
N LEU A 69 -3.80 -7.67 3.36
CA LEU A 69 -4.42 -8.70 4.21
C LEU A 69 -3.66 -8.79 5.52
N ARG A 70 -4.37 -8.67 6.66
CA ARG A 70 -3.79 -8.83 7.99
C ARG A 70 -3.28 -10.24 8.16
N THR A 71 -2.07 -10.42 8.68
CA THR A 71 -1.52 -11.76 8.93
C THR A 71 -2.27 -12.45 10.08
N PRO A 72 -2.25 -13.79 10.18
CA PRO A 72 -2.86 -14.48 11.31
C PRO A 72 -2.33 -14.00 12.68
N GLN A 73 -1.05 -13.60 12.75
CA GLN A 73 -0.45 -13.06 13.97
C GLN A 73 -1.05 -11.69 14.35
N GLU A 74 -1.25 -10.81 13.36
CA GLU A 74 -1.88 -9.49 13.56
C GLU A 74 -3.35 -9.65 14.01
N ILE A 75 -4.08 -10.64 13.45
CA ILE A 75 -5.47 -10.93 13.85
C ILE A 75 -5.52 -11.46 15.29
N VAL A 76 -4.62 -12.37 15.68
CA VAL A 76 -4.55 -12.85 17.07
C VAL A 76 -4.24 -11.70 18.03
N ALA A 77 -3.27 -10.84 17.70
CA ALA A 77 -2.91 -9.71 18.55
C ALA A 77 -4.09 -8.75 18.77
N GLN A 78 -4.91 -8.51 17.74
CA GLN A 78 -6.13 -7.72 17.89
C GLN A 78 -7.18 -8.42 18.77
N LEU A 79 -7.34 -9.74 18.62
CA LEU A 79 -8.27 -10.50 19.47
C LEU A 79 -7.80 -10.52 20.93
N ASP A 80 -6.49 -10.47 21.18
CA ASP A 80 -5.92 -10.43 22.54
C ASP A 80 -6.30 -9.16 23.31
N GLU A 81 -6.63 -8.06 22.63
CA GLU A 81 -7.08 -6.81 23.27
C GLU A 81 -8.45 -6.96 23.96
N TYR A 82 -9.29 -7.88 23.47
CA TYR A 82 -10.67 -8.04 23.94
C TYR A 82 -10.93 -9.41 24.59
N ILE A 83 -10.15 -10.43 24.24
CA ILE A 83 -10.41 -11.83 24.61
C ILE A 83 -9.19 -12.41 25.32
N VAL A 84 -9.32 -12.56 26.63
CA VAL A 84 -8.28 -13.13 27.48
C VAL A 84 -8.27 -14.67 27.38
N GLY A 85 -7.09 -15.24 27.10
CA GLY A 85 -6.92 -16.69 26.94
C GLY A 85 -7.54 -17.24 25.65
N GLN A 86 -8.01 -18.48 25.63
CA GLN A 86 -8.62 -19.12 24.45
C GLN A 86 -7.70 -19.17 23.21
N ASP A 87 -6.39 -19.39 23.42
CA ASP A 87 -5.35 -19.25 22.38
C ASP A 87 -5.56 -20.17 21.17
N ARG A 88 -6.04 -21.39 21.41
CA ARG A 88 -6.40 -22.33 20.34
C ARG A 88 -7.49 -21.77 19.44
N THR A 89 -8.52 -21.17 20.03
CA THR A 89 -9.64 -20.57 19.31
C THR A 89 -9.19 -19.35 18.52
N LYS A 90 -8.44 -18.43 19.14
CA LYS A 90 -7.89 -17.24 18.46
C LYS A 90 -7.06 -17.61 17.23
N ARG A 91 -6.15 -18.59 17.35
CA ARG A 91 -5.35 -19.07 16.21
C ARG A 91 -6.20 -19.69 15.10
N THR A 92 -7.17 -20.53 15.47
CA THR A 92 -8.04 -21.19 14.49
C THR A 92 -8.87 -20.18 13.71
N LEU A 93 -9.44 -19.21 14.42
CA LEU A 93 -10.23 -18.11 13.88
C LEU A 93 -9.39 -17.21 12.96
N ALA A 94 -8.18 -16.84 13.41
CA ALA A 94 -7.27 -16.01 12.64
C ALA A 94 -6.86 -16.64 11.30
N VAL A 95 -6.55 -17.95 11.29
CA VAL A 95 -6.21 -18.67 10.06
C VAL A 95 -7.43 -18.75 9.13
N ALA A 96 -8.60 -19.06 9.66
CA ALA A 96 -9.81 -19.17 8.86
C ALA A 96 -10.22 -17.82 8.23
N VAL A 97 -10.15 -16.73 8.98
CA VAL A 97 -10.42 -15.36 8.49
C VAL A 97 -9.39 -14.93 7.46
N TYR A 98 -8.11 -15.19 7.71
CA TYR A 98 -7.05 -14.91 6.75
C TYR A 98 -7.28 -15.64 5.42
N ASN A 99 -7.57 -16.93 5.47
CA ASN A 99 -7.85 -17.74 4.28
C ASN A 99 -9.13 -17.30 3.58
N HIS A 100 -10.15 -16.88 4.34
CA HIS A 100 -11.38 -16.32 3.78
C HIS A 100 -11.10 -15.07 2.94
N PHE A 101 -10.40 -14.09 3.49
CA PHE A 101 -10.07 -12.87 2.75
C PHE A 101 -9.09 -13.12 1.61
N LYS A 102 -8.11 -14.02 1.79
CA LYS A 102 -7.21 -14.45 0.72
C LYS A 102 -7.97 -15.06 -0.46
N ARG A 103 -9.07 -15.77 -0.20
CA ARG A 103 -9.95 -16.31 -1.22
C ARG A 103 -10.81 -15.24 -1.89
N VAL A 104 -11.34 -14.27 -1.13
CA VAL A 104 -12.14 -13.16 -1.67
C VAL A 104 -11.30 -12.25 -2.57
N ASP A 105 -10.04 -11.99 -2.19
CA ASP A 105 -9.11 -11.14 -2.94
C ASP A 105 -8.39 -11.88 -4.08
N ALA A 106 -8.59 -13.20 -4.23
CA ALA A 106 -7.95 -13.97 -5.29
C ALA A 106 -8.58 -13.62 -6.65
N PRO A 107 -7.76 -13.36 -7.70
CA PRO A 107 -8.28 -13.12 -9.04
C PRO A 107 -8.94 -14.39 -9.59
N VAL A 108 -10.03 -14.22 -10.33
CA VAL A 108 -10.87 -15.31 -10.88
C VAL A 108 -10.09 -16.31 -11.76
N GLN A 109 -8.91 -15.92 -12.26
CA GLN A 109 -8.02 -16.76 -13.08
C GLN A 109 -6.99 -17.57 -12.28
N ALA A 110 -6.93 -17.43 -10.96
CA ALA A 110 -6.11 -18.29 -10.13
C ALA A 110 -6.80 -19.66 -10.05
N ASP A 111 -6.21 -20.66 -10.68
CA ASP A 111 -6.59 -22.09 -10.66
C ASP A 111 -6.31 -22.69 -9.25
N LEU A 112 -6.87 -22.05 -8.24
CA LEU A 112 -6.63 -22.26 -6.82
C LEU A 112 -7.97 -22.59 -6.17
N GLU A 113 -8.26 -23.88 -6.02
CA GLU A 113 -9.40 -24.36 -5.25
C GLU A 113 -9.17 -24.09 -3.76
N LEU A 114 -9.72 -22.97 -3.26
CA LEU A 114 -9.71 -22.63 -1.84
C LEU A 114 -11.03 -23.02 -1.17
N ASP A 115 -11.00 -24.08 -0.38
CA ASP A 115 -12.16 -24.60 0.34
C ASP A 115 -12.71 -23.62 1.40
N LYS A 116 -14.04 -23.61 1.55
CA LYS A 116 -14.70 -22.79 2.56
C LYS A 116 -14.52 -23.42 3.95
N SER A 117 -13.80 -22.74 4.83
CA SER A 117 -13.68 -23.13 6.24
C SER A 117 -14.78 -22.47 7.08
N ASN A 118 -15.89 -23.17 7.32
CA ASN A 118 -16.88 -22.74 8.31
C ASN A 118 -16.41 -23.14 9.72
N ILE A 119 -16.71 -22.33 10.73
CA ILE A 119 -16.27 -22.55 12.12
C ILE A 119 -17.50 -22.70 13.02
N LEU A 120 -17.47 -23.69 13.91
CA LEU A 120 -18.44 -23.87 14.99
C LEU A 120 -17.76 -23.56 16.33
N LEU A 121 -18.24 -22.55 17.05
CA LEU A 121 -17.71 -22.16 18.36
C LEU A 121 -18.53 -22.84 19.47
N ILE A 122 -17.91 -23.74 20.24
CA ILE A 122 -18.52 -24.45 21.36
C ILE A 122 -17.81 -24.07 22.66
N GLY A 123 -18.57 -23.80 23.72
CA GLY A 123 -18.04 -23.49 25.05
C GLY A 123 -19.15 -23.16 26.05
N SER A 124 -18.84 -23.26 27.34
CA SER A 124 -19.77 -22.94 28.45
C SER A 124 -20.27 -21.49 28.41
N THR A 125 -21.28 -21.16 29.19
CA THR A 125 -21.81 -19.79 29.28
C THR A 125 -20.73 -18.81 29.77
N GLY A 126 -20.73 -17.58 29.26
CA GLY A 126 -19.80 -16.53 29.69
C GLY A 126 -18.35 -16.61 29.16
N THR A 127 -17.99 -17.57 28.33
CA THR A 127 -16.60 -17.74 27.84
C THR A 127 -16.19 -16.85 26.66
N GLY A 128 -16.95 -15.80 26.34
CA GLY A 128 -16.58 -14.86 25.27
C GLY A 128 -16.92 -15.28 23.83
N LYS A 129 -17.74 -16.32 23.61
CA LYS A 129 -18.17 -16.74 22.25
C LYS A 129 -18.80 -15.60 21.44
N THR A 130 -19.64 -14.77 22.09
CA THR A 130 -20.29 -13.62 21.45
C THR A 130 -19.28 -12.51 21.16
N GLU A 131 -18.28 -12.33 22.03
CA GLU A 131 -17.24 -11.32 21.86
C GLU A 131 -16.35 -11.66 20.66
N PHE A 132 -16.00 -12.94 20.47
CA PHE A 132 -15.32 -13.40 19.25
C PHE A 132 -16.02 -12.99 17.95
N ALA A 133 -17.35 -13.07 17.90
CA ALA A 133 -18.11 -12.65 16.73
C ALA A 133 -18.13 -11.12 16.56
N ARG A 134 -18.18 -10.38 17.67
CA ARG A 134 -18.19 -8.91 17.67
C ARG A 134 -16.84 -8.31 17.27
N SER A 135 -15.73 -8.83 17.81
CA SER A 135 -14.38 -8.30 17.54
C SER A 135 -13.89 -8.57 16.12
N LEU A 136 -14.56 -9.46 15.38
CA LEU A 136 -14.27 -9.75 13.96
C LEU A 136 -15.14 -8.98 12.97
N ALA A 137 -16.26 -8.40 13.42
CA ALA A 137 -17.16 -7.59 12.59
C ALA A 137 -16.57 -6.18 12.37
#